data_AF-A0A3A9JRT0-F1
#
_entry.id   AF-A0A3A9JRT0-F1
#
_cell.length_a   1.000
_cell.length_b   1.000
_cell.length_c   1.000
_cell.angle_alpha   90.00
_cell.angle_beta   90.00
_cell.angle_gamma   90.00
#
_symmetry.space_group_name_H-M   'P 1'
#
loop_
_entity.id
_entity.type
_entity.pdbx_description
1 polymer ?
#
loop_
_entity_poly.entity_id
_entity_poly.type
_entity_poly.pdbx_seq_one_letter_code
_entity_poly.pdbx_strand_id
1 'polypeptide(L)'
;MKKYKIANKKDLVSKRKFCYSKRKLKQRNEPNNRKEGDVVVAEITQKIQNLTLPPHIVRELGLSKDWKKDISPEFLEKIIKTAIKYKNVLKELSKY
;
A
#
# COMPACT_ATOMS: atom_id res chain seq x y z
N MET A 1 -37.35 -47.60 -2.72
CA MET A 1 -37.13 -46.44 -3.63
C MET A 1 -36.34 -45.36 -2.90
N LYS A 2 -35.11 -45.05 -3.35
CA LYS A 2 -34.25 -44.03 -2.72
C LYS A 2 -34.65 -42.64 -3.20
N LYS A 3 -35.10 -41.77 -2.28
CA LYS A 3 -35.40 -40.35 -2.57
C LYS A 3 -34.12 -39.53 -2.39
N TYR A 4 -33.55 -39.02 -3.47
CA TYR A 4 -32.43 -38.08 -3.41
C TYR A 4 -33.00 -36.68 -3.15
N LYS A 5 -32.60 -36.04 -2.03
CA LYS A 5 -32.90 -34.63 -1.77
C LYS A 5 -32.00 -33.77 -2.66
N ILE A 6 -32.60 -33.07 -3.62
CA ILE A 6 -31.91 -32.08 -4.44
C ILE A 6 -31.63 -30.87 -3.55
N ALA A 7 -30.36 -30.68 -3.18
CA ALA A 7 -29.93 -29.54 -2.38
C ALA A 7 -30.09 -28.24 -3.20
N ASN A 8 -30.77 -27.27 -2.61
CA ASN A 8 -31.13 -26.01 -3.23
C ASN A 8 -29.85 -25.17 -3.48
N LYS A 9 -29.63 -24.74 -4.73
CA LYS A 9 -28.41 -24.00 -5.17
C LYS A 9 -28.10 -22.74 -4.34
N LYS A 10 -29.10 -22.16 -3.68
CA LYS A 10 -28.97 -20.97 -2.83
C LYS A 10 -28.14 -21.21 -1.56
N ASP A 11 -28.19 -22.40 -0.97
CA ASP A 11 -27.47 -22.72 0.27
C ASP A 11 -25.96 -22.91 0.07
N LEU A 12 -25.57 -23.38 -1.11
CA LEU A 12 -24.16 -23.53 -1.51
C LEU A 12 -23.45 -22.18 -1.72
N VAL A 13 -24.19 -21.15 -2.16
CA VAL A 13 -23.66 -19.80 -2.33
C VAL A 13 -23.45 -19.11 -0.97
N SER A 14 -24.35 -19.36 -0.01
CA SER A 14 -24.25 -18.80 1.35
C SER A 14 -23.02 -19.33 2.11
N LYS A 15 -22.76 -20.65 2.04
CA LYS A 15 -21.55 -21.25 2.64
C LYS A 15 -20.25 -20.77 2.00
N ARG A 16 -20.24 -20.50 0.68
CA ARG A 16 -19.06 -19.90 0.02
C ARG A 16 -18.75 -18.50 0.53
N LYS A 17 -19.75 -17.65 0.77
CA LYS A 17 -19.52 -16.28 1.24
C LYS A 17 -18.93 -16.20 2.64
N PHE A 18 -19.26 -17.14 3.53
CA PHE A 18 -18.72 -17.14 4.90
C PHE A 18 -17.22 -17.46 4.96
N CYS A 19 -16.71 -18.33 4.09
CA CYS A 19 -15.30 -18.75 4.10
C CYS A 19 -14.31 -17.69 3.56
N TYR A 20 -14.75 -16.73 2.74
CA TYR A 20 -13.85 -15.67 2.24
C TYR A 20 -13.62 -14.55 3.27
N SER A 21 -14.49 -14.42 4.28
CA SER A 21 -14.33 -13.38 5.32
C SER A 21 -13.22 -13.71 6.33
N LYS A 22 -13.02 -15.00 6.66
CA LYS A 22 -12.01 -15.40 7.66
C LYS A 22 -10.56 -15.45 7.16
N ARG A 23 -10.32 -15.43 5.84
CA ARG A 23 -8.94 -15.39 5.31
C ARG A 23 -8.29 -14.01 5.35
N LYS A 24 -9.07 -12.92 5.41
CA LYS A 24 -8.50 -11.56 5.42
C LYS A 24 -8.05 -11.05 6.80
N LEU A 25 -8.23 -11.83 7.87
CA LEU A 25 -7.79 -11.44 9.22
C LEU A 25 -6.48 -12.13 9.65
N LYS A 26 -5.82 -12.89 8.77
CA LYS A 26 -4.61 -13.67 9.10
C LYS A 26 -3.32 -13.12 8.44
N GLN A 27 -3.15 -11.80 8.42
CA GLN A 27 -1.89 -11.15 8.01
C GLN A 27 -1.45 -10.01 8.96
N ARG A 28 -1.72 -10.13 10.27
CA ARG A 28 -1.27 -9.11 11.25
C ARG A 28 -0.21 -9.55 12.25
N ASN A 29 0.33 -10.76 12.12
CA ASN A 29 1.40 -11.22 12.99
C ASN A 29 2.55 -11.80 12.14
N GLU A 30 3.27 -10.94 11.42
CA GLU A 30 4.64 -11.25 11.03
C GLU A 30 5.59 -10.62 12.05
N PRO A 31 6.61 -11.34 12.51
CA PRO A 31 7.52 -10.86 13.54
C PRO A 31 8.36 -9.70 12.98
N ASN A 32 8.44 -8.63 13.77
CA ASN A 32 9.27 -7.45 13.59
C ASN A 32 10.73 -7.83 13.29
N ASN A 33 11.08 -7.90 12.01
CA ASN A 33 12.46 -7.81 11.53
C ASN A 33 12.56 -6.79 10.40
N ARG A 34 11.69 -5.77 10.44
CA ARG A 34 11.79 -4.61 9.56
C ARG A 34 12.95 -3.77 10.07
N LYS A 35 14.02 -3.67 9.28
CA LYS A 35 15.06 -2.67 9.50
C LYS A 35 14.35 -1.32 9.68
N GLU A 36 14.71 -0.50 10.66
CA GLU A 36 14.01 0.77 10.95
C GLU A 36 13.77 1.62 9.68
N GLY A 37 14.70 1.54 8.71
CA GLY A 37 14.55 2.18 7.40
C GLY A 37 13.31 1.75 6.59
N ASP A 38 12.89 0.49 6.65
CA ASP A 38 11.69 0.02 5.92
C ASP A 38 10.39 0.53 6.57
N VAL A 39 10.38 0.75 7.89
CA VAL A 39 9.24 1.38 8.59
C VAL A 39 9.11 2.84 8.18
N VAL A 40 10.23 3.58 8.16
CA VAL A 40 10.25 4.99 7.73
C VAL A 40 9.81 5.14 6.28
N VAL A 41 10.26 4.26 5.38
CA VAL A 41 9.84 4.27 3.97
C VAL A 41 8.33 4.04 3.86
N ALA A 42 7.78 3.04 4.56
CA ALA A 42 6.35 2.74 4.51
C ALA A 42 5.48 3.92 5.00
N GLU A 43 5.89 4.61 6.07
CA GLU A 43 5.19 5.79 6.57
C GLU A 43 5.21 6.96 5.57
N ILE A 44 6.35 7.22 4.93
CA ILE A 44 6.49 8.29 3.93
C ILE A 44 5.63 7.97 2.70
N THR A 45 5.64 6.72 2.24
CA THR A 45 4.79 6.25 1.14
C THR A 45 3.31 6.53 1.43
N GLN A 46 2.83 6.19 2.63
CA GLN A 46 1.45 6.47 3.03
C GLN A 46 1.14 7.97 3.07
N LYS A 47 2.05 8.79 3.59
CA LYS A 47 1.89 10.25 3.61
C LYS A 47 1.73 10.82 2.20
N ILE A 48 2.57 10.39 1.25
CA ILE A 48 2.52 10.86 -0.15
C ILE A 48 1.20 10.44 -0.81
N GLN A 49 0.74 9.20 -0.60
CA GLN A 49 -0.53 8.73 -1.13
C GLN A 49 -1.71 9.55 -0.59
N ASN A 50 -1.67 9.96 0.69
CA ASN A 50 -2.71 10.76 1.32
C ASN A 50 -2.59 12.28 1.04
N LEU A 51 -1.50 12.73 0.40
CA LEU A 51 -1.20 14.16 0.23
C LEU A 51 -2.04 14.80 -0.87
N THR A 52 -3.05 15.60 -0.52
CA THR A 52 -3.85 16.30 -1.53
C THR A 52 -3.20 17.64 -1.87
N LEU A 53 -2.69 17.76 -3.10
CA LEU A 53 -2.15 19.01 -3.61
C LEU A 53 -3.29 19.92 -4.12
N PRO A 54 -3.29 21.23 -3.79
CA PRO A 54 -4.18 22.19 -4.40
C PRO A 54 -4.02 22.23 -5.93
N PRO A 55 -5.10 22.50 -6.71
CA PRO A 55 -5.04 22.49 -8.17
C PRO A 55 -4.02 23.45 -8.79
N HIS A 56 -3.78 24.60 -8.16
CA HIS A 56 -2.78 25.56 -8.65
C HIS A 56 -1.35 24.99 -8.54
N ILE A 57 -1.03 24.32 -7.42
CA ILE A 57 0.27 23.65 -7.22
C ILE A 57 0.46 22.51 -8.23
N VAL A 58 -0.58 21.70 -8.44
CA VAL A 58 -0.55 20.62 -9.45
C VAL A 58 -0.22 21.19 -10.83
N ARG A 59 -0.83 22.33 -11.19
CA ARG A 59 -0.57 23.01 -12.47
C ARG A 59 0.84 23.58 -12.57
N GLU A 60 1.33 24.22 -11.52
CA GLU A 60 2.69 24.78 -11.46
C GLU A 60 3.77 23.71 -11.60
N LEU A 61 3.54 22.54 -11.00
CA LEU A 61 4.41 21.38 -11.12
C LEU A 61 4.28 20.64 -12.46
N GLY A 62 3.37 21.08 -13.35
CA GLY A 62 3.11 20.42 -14.63
C GLY A 62 2.53 19.01 -14.48
N LEU A 63 1.93 18.70 -13.33
CA LEU A 63 1.39 17.39 -13.02
C LEU A 63 -0.03 17.23 -13.57
N SER A 64 -0.39 16.00 -13.92
CA SER A 64 -1.78 15.66 -14.24
C SER A 64 -2.65 15.74 -12.98
N LYS A 65 -3.96 16.00 -13.15
CA LYS A 65 -4.91 16.11 -12.03
C LYS A 65 -4.93 14.84 -11.15
N ASP A 66 -4.60 13.70 -11.74
CA ASP A 66 -4.56 12.37 -11.14
C ASP A 66 -3.13 11.79 -11.02
N TRP A 67 -2.10 12.64 -10.95
CA TRP A 67 -0.67 12.26 -10.99
C TRP A 67 -0.26 11.11 -10.07
N LYS A 68 -0.98 10.90 -8.96
CA LYS A 68 -0.73 9.79 -8.04
C LYS A 68 -1.02 8.41 -8.63
N LYS A 69 -1.99 8.31 -9.55
CA LYS A 69 -2.39 7.02 -10.16
C LYS A 69 -1.30 6.45 -11.04
N ASP A 70 -0.48 7.32 -11.62
CA ASP A 70 0.58 6.95 -12.55
C ASP A 70 1.86 6.49 -11.83
N ILE A 71 1.94 6.66 -10.51
CA ILE A 71 3.11 6.31 -9.70
C ILE A 71 2.93 4.91 -9.11
N SER A 72 3.78 3.97 -9.52
CA SER A 72 3.80 2.64 -8.90
C SER A 72 4.37 2.70 -7.48
N PRO A 73 3.84 1.90 -6.54
CA PRO A 73 4.33 1.90 -5.16
C PRO A 73 5.81 1.49 -5.07
N GLU A 74 6.26 0.56 -5.92
CA GLU A 74 7.66 0.13 -5.98
C GLU A 74 8.60 1.25 -6.44
N PHE A 75 8.15 2.09 -7.38
CA PHE A 75 8.92 3.24 -7.84
C PHE A 75 9.01 4.30 -6.75
N LEU A 76 7.91 4.54 -6.04
CA LEU A 76 7.87 5.47 -4.92
C LEU A 76 8.82 5.05 -3.79
N GLU A 77 8.87 3.77 -3.44
CA GLU A 77 9.81 3.25 -2.44
C GLU A 77 11.27 3.49 -2.84
N LYS A 78 11.62 3.27 -4.12
CA LYS A 78 12.98 3.53 -4.63
C LYS A 78 13.34 5.01 -4.52
N ILE A 79 12.41 5.92 -4.85
CA ILE A 79 12.63 7.36 -4.71
C ILE A 79 12.88 7.72 -3.25
N ILE A 80 12.06 7.21 -2.32
CA ILE A 80 12.19 7.53 -0.89
C ILE A 80 13.53 7.02 -0.35
N LYS A 81 13.92 5.78 -0.67
CA LYS A 81 15.22 5.22 -0.27
C LYS A 81 16.38 6.07 -0.79
N THR A 82 16.29 6.50 -2.05
CA THR A 82 17.27 7.37 -2.68
C THR A 82 17.35 8.74 -1.99
N ALA A 83 16.20 9.36 -1.69
CA ALA A 83 16.13 10.65 -1.00
C ALA A 83 16.72 10.57 0.42
N ILE A 84 16.44 9.49 1.17
CA ILE A 84 17.04 9.25 2.49
C ILE A 84 18.56 9.12 2.38
N LYS A 85 19.05 8.38 1.37
CA LYS A 85 20.49 8.24 1.13
C LYS A 85 21.13 9.60 0.87
N TYR A 86 20.57 10.41 -0.03
CA TYR A 86 21.09 11.75 -0.31
C TYR A 86 21.05 12.67 0.91
N LYS A 87 19.97 12.64 1.70
CA LYS A 87 19.87 13.41 2.95
C LYS A 87 21.03 13.08 3.89
N ASN A 88 21.38 11.80 4.05
CA ASN A 88 22.48 11.38 4.91
C ASN A 88 23.83 11.84 4.35
N VAL A 89 24.07 11.64 3.06
CA VAL A 89 25.30 12.10 2.38
C VAL A 89 25.48 13.61 2.51
N LEU A 90 24.43 14.39 2.25
CA LEU A 90 24.47 15.85 2.38
C LEU A 90 24.73 16.30 3.82
N LYS A 91 24.18 15.58 4.82
CA LYS A 91 24.45 15.84 6.24
C LYS A 91 25.90 15.51 6.64
N GLU A 92 26.53 14.54 5.98
CA GLU A 92 27.96 14.25 6.19
C GLU A 92 28.84 15.31 5.53
N LEU A 93 28.50 15.72 4.30
CA LEU A 93 29.20 16.79 3.60
C LEU A 93 29.07 18.14 4.30
N SER A 94 27.92 18.45 4.91
CA SER A 94 27.70 19.73 5.59
C SER A 94 28.47 19.89 6.91
N LYS A 95 29.18 18.86 7.37
CA LYS A 95 30.03 18.91 8.57
C LYS A 95 31.46 19.39 8.26
N TYR A 96 31.83 19.39 6.98
CA TYR A 96 33.06 19.99 6.48
C TYR A 96 32.82 21.46 6.16
#